data_AF-K1T527-F1
#
_entry.id   AF-K1T527-F1
#
_cell.length_a   1.000
_cell.length_b   1.000
_cell.length_c   1.000
_cell.angle_alpha   90.00
_cell.angle_beta   90.00
_cell.angle_gamma   90.00
#
_symmetry.space_group_name_H-M   'P 1'
#
loop_
_entity.id
_entity.type
_entity.pdbx_description
1 polymer ?
#
loop_
_entity_poly.entity_id
_entity_poly.type
_entity_poly.pdbx_seq_one_letter_code
_entity_poly.pdbx_strand_id
1 'polypeptide(L)' 'MDACIHLWFGKAKTVLHAAIDDATGQVVGLYFDKEETLNGYYNITHQILTKYGIPYLIKTDRRTVFTYKKKHLPT' A
#
# COMPACT_ATOMS: atom_id res chain seq x y z
N MET A 1 -4.39 2.31 -2.42
CA MET A 1 -3.35 1.31 -2.16
C MET A 1 -3.85 0.38 -1.08
N ASP A 2 -3.68 -0.91 -1.29
CA ASP A 2 -4.11 -1.92 -0.32
C ASP A 2 -3.15 -3.12 -0.36
N ALA A 3 -3.26 -4.01 0.61
CA ALA A 3 -2.47 -5.22 0.71
C ALA A 3 -3.34 -6.45 0.95
N CYS A 4 -3.02 -7.54 0.26
CA CYS A 4 -3.77 -8.80 0.32
C CYS A 4 -2.84 -9.95 0.69
N ILE A 5 -3.11 -10.56 1.85
CA ILE A 5 -2.39 -11.74 2.33
C ILE A 5 -3.03 -12.99 1.73
N HIS A 6 -2.29 -13.70 0.88
CA HIS A 6 -2.76 -14.94 0.25
C HIS A 6 -1.60 -15.92 -0.01
N LEU A 7 -1.94 -17.17 -0.31
CA LEU A 7 -0.98 -18.21 -0.71
C LEU A 7 -0.66 -18.06 -2.21
N TRP A 8 -0.07 -16.92 -2.60
CA TRP A 8 0.27 -16.66 -4.00
C TRP A 8 1.32 -17.63 -4.55
N PHE A 9 2.22 -18.12 -3.68
CA PHE A 9 3.31 -19.02 -4.04
C PHE A 9 3.30 -20.28 -3.16
N GLY A 10 2.59 -21.30 -3.61
CA GLY A 10 2.58 -22.62 -2.96
C GLY A 10 2.02 -22.59 -1.54
N LYS A 11 2.85 -22.96 -0.55
CA LYS A 11 2.43 -23.11 0.85
C LYS A 11 2.75 -21.91 1.75
N ALA A 12 3.47 -20.91 1.24
CA ALA A 12 3.86 -19.74 2.03
C ALA A 12 2.86 -18.59 1.83
N LYS A 13 2.34 -18.05 2.94
CA LYS A 13 1.54 -16.82 2.89
C LYS A 13 2.46 -15.67 2.45
N THR A 14 2.01 -14.93 1.46
CA THR A 14 2.68 -13.75 0.95
C THR A 14 1.68 -12.63 0.81
N VAL A 15 2.18 -11.41 0.85
CA VAL A 15 1.38 -10.20 0.87
C VAL A 15 1.61 -9.48 -0.43
N LEU A 16 0.55 -9.38 -1.23
CA LEU A 16 0.55 -8.55 -2.41
C LEU A 16 0.10 -7.16 -2.02
N HIS A 17 1.02 -6.20 -2.04
CA HIS A 17 0.69 -4.79 -2.00
C HIS A 17 0.34 -4.36 -3.43
N ALA A 18 -0.73 -3.58 -3.58
CA ALA A 18 -1.19 -3.10 -4.87
C ALA A 18 -1.65 -1.65 -4.81
N ALA A 19 -1.36 -0.90 -5.87
CA ALA A 19 -1.89 0.42 -6.11
C ALA A 19 -2.56 0.46 -7.48
N ILE A 20 -3.81 0.90 -7.49
CA ILE A 20 -4.65 1.03 -8.67
C ILE A 20 -5.09 2.48 -8.75
N ASP A 21 -5.00 3.07 -9.93
CA ASP A 21 -5.56 4.37 -10.22
C ASP A 21 -7.09 4.26 -10.30
N ASP A 22 -7.78 5.06 -9.48
CA ASP A 22 -9.23 5.04 -9.32
C ASP A 22 -9.98 5.51 -10.57
N ALA A 23 -9.36 6.42 -11.34
CA ALA A 23 -9.99 7.02 -12.53
C ALA A 23 -9.92 6.11 -13.76
N THR A 24 -8.78 5.44 -13.96
CA THR A 24 -8.53 4.61 -15.16
C THR A 24 -8.61 3.10 -14.90
N GLY A 25 -8.60 2.68 -13.63
CA GLY A 25 -8.46 1.27 -13.24
C GLY A 25 -7.07 0.70 -13.52
N GLN A 26 -6.09 1.53 -13.90
CA GLN A 26 -4.75 1.07 -14.21
C GLN A 26 -4.00 0.65 -12.95
N VAL A 27 -3.33 -0.50 -12.99
CA VAL A 27 -2.39 -0.91 -11.94
C VAL A 27 -1.12 -0.07 -12.05
N VAL A 28 -0.89 0.81 -11.07
CA VAL A 28 0.24 1.75 -11.03
C VAL A 28 1.42 1.27 -10.18
N GLY A 29 1.23 0.20 -9.40
CA GLY A 29 2.31 -0.48 -8.70
C GLY A 29 1.87 -1.78 -8.04
N LEU A 30 2.76 -2.77 -8.06
CA LEU A 30 2.58 -4.07 -7.39
C LEU A 30 3.87 -4.45 -6.69
N TYR A 31 3.73 -5.06 -5.52
CA TYR A 31 4.88 -5.59 -4.80
C TYR A 31 4.50 -6.75 -3.89
N PHE A 32 5.25 -7.85 -4.01
CA PHE A 32 5.11 -8.98 -3.11
C PHE A 32 6.11 -8.86 -1.95
N ASP A 33 5.59 -9.03 -0.74
CA ASP A 33 6.40 -9.17 0.46
C ASP A 33 5.96 -10.44 1.20
N LYS A 34 6.78 -10.91 2.15
CA LYS A 34 6.42 -12.05 3.00
C LYS A 34 5.37 -11.63 4.04
N GLU A 35 5.38 -10.36 4.44
CA GLU A 35 4.55 -9.84 5.52
C GLU A 35 3.95 -8.46 5.23
N GLU A 36 3.01 -8.12 6.10
CA GLU A 36 2.22 -6.89 6.29
C GLU A 36 2.91 -5.52 6.35
N THR A 37 4.07 -5.29 5.71
CA THR A 37 5.04 -4.29 6.21
C THR A 37 5.00 -2.93 5.50
N LEU A 38 5.49 -1.89 6.20
CA LEU A 38 5.65 -0.54 5.65
C LEU A 38 6.57 -0.50 4.42
N ASN A 39 7.56 -1.39 4.38
CA ASN A 39 8.47 -1.54 3.25
C ASN A 39 7.72 -1.85 1.94
N GLY A 40 6.69 -2.70 2.01
CA GLY A 40 5.86 -3.02 0.85
C GLY A 40 5.13 -1.79 0.28
N TYR A 41 4.59 -0.94 1.15
CA TYR A 41 3.97 0.32 0.72
C TYR A 41 4.97 1.32 0.16
N TYR A 42 6.17 1.42 0.75
CA TYR A 42 7.21 2.31 0.22
C TYR A 42 7.71 1.87 -1.15
N ASN A 43 7.84 0.57 -1.40
CA ASN A 43 8.29 0.09 -2.69
C ASN A 43 7.27 0.42 -3.81
N ILE A 44 5.97 0.32 -3.51
CA ILE A 44 4.91 0.73 -4.43
C ILE A 44 4.87 2.23 -4.60
N THR A 45 5.00 2.98 -3.52
CA THR A 45 5.03 4.45 -3.58
C THR A 45 6.20 4.91 -4.45
N HIS A 46 7.37 4.29 -4.31
CA HIS A 46 8.54 4.54 -5.16
C HIS A 46 8.24 4.25 -6.64
N GLN A 47 7.60 3.12 -6.96
CA GLN A 47 7.19 2.81 -8.34
C GLN A 47 6.25 3.88 -8.92
N ILE A 48 5.27 4.33 -8.14
CA ILE A 48 4.32 5.36 -8.56
C ILE A 48 5.06 6.67 -8.83
N LEU A 49 5.86 7.13 -7.87
CA LEU A 49 6.56 8.41 -7.95
C LEU A 49 7.55 8.46 -9.12
N THR A 50 8.27 7.36 -9.36
CA THR A 50 9.29 7.30 -10.42
C THR A 50 8.70 7.15 -11.82
N LYS A 51 7.58 6.44 -11.97
CA LYS A 51 7.00 6.14 -13.29
C LYS A 51 5.86 7.07 -13.70
N TYR A 52 5.05 7.52 -12.75
CA TYR A 52 3.82 8.28 -13.00
C TYR A 52 3.83 9.67 -12.35
N GLY A 53 4.79 9.94 -11.45
CA GLY A 53 4.90 11.20 -10.74
C GLY A 53 4.07 11.24 -9.45
N ILE A 54 3.82 12.45 -8.95
CA ILE A 54 3.17 12.67 -7.65
C ILE A 54 1.65 12.50 -7.78
N PRO A 55 1.02 11.53 -7.09
CA PRO A 55 -0.42 11.36 -7.15
C PRO A 55 -1.14 12.52 -6.43
N TYR A 56 -2.31 12.90 -6.93
CA TYR A 56 -3.13 13.95 -6.33
C TYR A 56 -3.65 13.57 -4.92
N LEU A 57 -4.04 12.31 -4.74
CA LEU A 57 -4.55 11.78 -3.48
C LEU A 57 -4.20 10.30 -3.35
N ILE A 58 -3.67 9.90 -2.19
CA ILE A 58 -3.46 8.50 -1.84
C ILE A 58 -4.63 8.04 -0.97
N LYS A 59 -5.48 7.17 -1.50
CA LYS A 59 -6.53 6.47 -0.73
C LYS A 59 -5.99 5.13 -0.24
N THR A 60 -6.14 4.85 1.05
CA THR A 60 -5.83 3.53 1.65
C THR A 60 -7.02 3.07 2.48
N ASP A 61 -7.49 1.85 2.29
CA ASP A 61 -8.59 1.33 3.10
C ASP A 61 -8.05 0.91 4.48
N ARG A 62 -8.66 1.43 5.55
CA ARG A 62 -8.55 0.99 6.96
C ARG A 62 -7.20 1.00 7.67
N ARG A 63 -6.09 1.30 7.00
CA ARG A 63 -4.76 1.37 7.63
C ARG A 63 -4.36 2.80 7.98
N THR A 64 -4.29 3.08 9.28
CA THR A 64 -3.71 4.31 9.88
C THR A 64 -2.20 4.47 9.64
N VAL A 65 -1.62 3.71 8.71
CA VAL A 65 -0.19 3.71 8.41
C VAL A 65 0.28 5.09 7.94
N PHE A 66 -0.59 5.83 7.24
CA PHE A 66 -0.35 7.23 6.84
C PHE A 66 -1.13 8.26 7.66
N THR A 67 -1.93 7.82 8.65
CA THR A 67 -2.81 8.68 9.43
C THR A 67 -2.53 8.52 10.92
N TYR A 68 -1.77 9.44 11.49
CA TYR A 68 -1.57 9.51 12.94
C TYR A 68 -2.80 10.14 13.61
N LYS A 69 -3.61 9.33 14.31
CA LYS A 69 -4.61 9.88 15.25
C LYS A 69 -3.89 10.27 16.54
N LYS A 70 -3.72 11.58 16.78
CA LYS A 70 -3.16 12.11 18.02
C LYS A 70 -4.04 11.63 19.19
N LYS A 71 -3.51 10.84 20.12
CA LYS A 71 -4.19 10.54 21.39
C LYS A 71 -4.39 11.85 22.13
N HIS A 72 -5.63 12.13 22.55
CA HIS A 72 -5.92 13.23 23.45
C HIS A 72 -5.11 13.00 24.74
N LEU A 73 -4.18 13.92 25.04
CA LEU A 73 -3.53 13.95 26.34
C LEU A 73 -4.61 14.32 27.38
N PRO A 74 -4.77 13.56 28.47
CA PRO A 74 -5.58 14.03 29.59
C PRO A 74 -4.90 15.27 30.18
N THR A 75 -5.66 16.38 30.25
CA THR A 75 -5.31 17.60 30.99
C THR A 75 -5.28 17.38 32.48
#